data_AF-A0A1V5H703-F1
#
_entry.id   AF-A0A1V5H703-F1
#
_cell.length_a   1.000
_cell.length_b   1.000
_cell.length_c   1.000
_cell.angle_alpha   90.00
_cell.angle_beta   90.00
_cell.angle_gamma   90.00
#
_symmetry.space_group_name_H-M   'P 1'
#
loop_
_entity.id
_entity.type
_entity.pdbx_description
1 polymer ?
#
loop_
_entity_poly.entity_id
_entity_poly.type
_entity_poly.pdbx_seq_one_letter_code
_entity_poly.pdbx_strand_id
1 'polypeptide(L)'
;MKLIAIADLHSRSTPACGARRSDLADFLLARAVSRINRFLKPDLTVVLGDVVDDGGAADAPELLKRLKDVLGALRSPWIALPGNHDRIGPGFFDVFPRPPAALDVAGVRFLAFSDPDEPGWNARREAAEVARMRQARGDGWRGPVVSLQHVPLFRPGAGDCPYNYLNAGEILDTMGAAGIGLAVSGHFHPGCDILGDGHTPCVVAPALCEFPFGFLEIDIEADGGLAVRRHSLAVPPELGLFDCHVHSQLAYCSKNMNVVRAVALGRDLGLGGTGVTEHSGQLYFDGKTFWSGGFLRDGLDGMGGRVDRADSFFALAQEAGVAPECVALEVDCDFQGRLVLRGADRVRAGYLLGATHWLPCTMEGVPFTVAAASTQFLRLWKGLIEQGGIDVLAHPFRHFHRREIAPPADLSWKLVQMLKRAGAAAELNFHTQQPHPLLFQQCLEAGVRIAVGSDSHELIEVGELHPHLDLLCGLGVSTRDLPHVLWRPEHARRGRRAGGRGRRGSRQA
;
A
#
# COMPACT_ATOMS: atom_id res chain seq x y z
N MET A 1 22.39 -7.33 5.51
CA MET A 1 21.44 -7.95 4.56
C MET A 1 20.03 -7.65 5.00
N LYS A 2 19.12 -7.33 4.07
CA LYS A 2 17.69 -7.19 4.33
C LYS A 2 16.90 -8.39 3.81
N LEU A 3 16.13 -9.02 4.69
CA LEU A 3 15.26 -10.15 4.41
C LEU A 3 13.80 -9.77 4.62
N ILE A 4 12.91 -10.18 3.72
CA ILE A 4 11.46 -10.17 3.97
C ILE A 4 10.97 -11.58 4.23
N ALA A 5 10.17 -11.77 5.29
CA ALA A 5 9.53 -13.04 5.61
C ALA A 5 8.01 -12.91 5.58
N ILE A 6 7.37 -13.74 4.74
CA ILE A 6 5.92 -13.88 4.58
C ILE A 6 5.54 -15.31 4.98
N ALA A 7 4.41 -15.51 5.63
CA ALA A 7 3.93 -16.84 6.02
C ALA A 7 2.39 -16.91 6.01
N ASP A 8 1.87 -18.14 6.00
CA ASP A 8 0.47 -18.48 6.31
C ASP A 8 -0.53 -17.69 5.46
N LEU A 9 -0.50 -17.94 4.15
CA LEU A 9 -1.41 -17.35 3.17
C LEU A 9 -2.76 -18.06 3.15
N HIS A 10 -2.77 -19.37 3.44
CA HIS A 10 -3.97 -20.21 3.50
C HIS A 10 -4.95 -19.99 2.35
N SER A 11 -4.45 -19.93 1.12
CA SER A 11 -5.30 -19.68 -0.05
C SER A 11 -6.35 -20.76 -0.24
N ARG A 12 -7.57 -20.34 -0.59
CA ARG A 12 -8.71 -21.21 -0.90
C ARG A 12 -9.50 -20.64 -2.08
N SER A 13 -10.14 -21.51 -2.86
CA SER A 13 -11.15 -21.08 -3.85
C SER A 13 -12.51 -20.73 -3.23
N THR A 14 -12.68 -21.02 -1.94
CA THR A 14 -13.90 -20.79 -1.16
C THR A 14 -13.71 -19.61 -0.20
N PRO A 15 -14.80 -18.98 0.31
CA PRO A 15 -14.73 -17.84 1.21
C PRO A 15 -13.91 -18.09 2.49
N ALA A 16 -13.65 -17.01 3.24
CA ALA A 16 -12.87 -16.99 4.49
C ALA A 16 -13.10 -18.19 5.43
N CYS A 17 -12.03 -18.69 6.04
CA CYS A 17 -12.04 -19.77 7.03
C CYS A 17 -11.74 -19.20 8.42
N GLY A 18 -12.77 -18.99 9.24
CA GLY A 18 -12.61 -18.38 10.56
C GLY A 18 -12.07 -16.93 10.44
N ALA A 19 -10.95 -16.64 11.11
CA ALA A 19 -10.28 -15.34 11.03
C ALA A 19 -9.46 -15.16 9.73
N ARG A 20 -9.20 -16.25 8.99
CA ARG A 20 -8.36 -16.26 7.79
C ARG A 20 -9.12 -15.71 6.59
N ARG A 21 -8.60 -14.65 5.99
CA ARG A 21 -9.03 -14.11 4.70
C ARG A 21 -8.42 -14.88 3.54
N SER A 22 -8.65 -16.20 3.55
CA SER A 22 -8.25 -17.13 2.49
C SER A 22 -8.75 -16.73 1.10
N ASP A 23 -9.86 -15.99 1.05
CA ASP A 23 -10.46 -15.41 -0.16
C ASP A 23 -9.64 -14.25 -0.76
N LEU A 24 -8.73 -13.66 0.03
CA LEU A 24 -7.88 -12.53 -0.36
C LEU A 24 -6.40 -12.91 -0.48
N ALA A 25 -6.03 -14.19 -0.40
CA ALA A 25 -4.63 -14.60 -0.32
C ALA A 25 -3.77 -14.06 -1.48
N ASP A 26 -4.27 -14.15 -2.73
CA ASP A 26 -3.58 -13.63 -3.91
C ASP A 26 -3.52 -12.10 -3.92
N PHE A 27 -4.60 -11.43 -3.50
CA PHE A 27 -4.67 -9.98 -3.37
C PHE A 27 -3.65 -9.47 -2.34
N LEU A 28 -3.63 -10.06 -1.14
CA LEU A 28 -2.74 -9.69 -0.04
C LEU A 28 -1.28 -9.93 -0.43
N LEU A 29 -0.99 -11.06 -1.08
CA LEU A 29 0.35 -11.33 -1.59
C LEU A 29 0.74 -10.33 -2.67
N ALA A 30 -0.11 -10.03 -3.65
CA ALA A 30 0.18 -9.06 -4.70
C ALA A 30 0.42 -7.66 -4.14
N ARG A 31 -0.35 -7.26 -3.13
CA ARG A 31 -0.16 -6.01 -2.40
C ARG A 31 1.17 -6.00 -1.63
N ALA A 32 1.52 -7.08 -0.94
CA ALA A 32 2.82 -7.21 -0.29
C ALA A 32 3.97 -7.10 -1.31
N VAL A 33 3.90 -7.82 -2.43
CA VAL A 33 4.89 -7.76 -3.52
C VAL A 33 5.04 -6.33 -4.06
N SER A 34 3.92 -5.62 -4.26
CA SER A 34 3.93 -4.22 -4.68
C SER A 34 4.67 -3.33 -3.68
N ARG A 35 4.36 -3.44 -2.38
CA ARG A 35 5.03 -2.69 -1.31
C ARG A 35 6.53 -3.04 -1.22
N ILE A 36 6.87 -4.32 -1.28
CA ILE A 36 8.25 -4.82 -1.22
C ILE A 36 9.08 -4.23 -2.37
N ASN A 37 8.60 -4.35 -3.60
CA ASN A 37 9.29 -3.85 -4.79
C ASN A 37 9.49 -2.34 -4.78
N ARG A 38 8.51 -1.63 -4.21
CA ARG A 38 8.45 -0.17 -4.26
C ARG A 38 9.28 0.47 -3.15
N PHE A 39 9.13 0.00 -1.91
CA PHE A 39 9.66 0.68 -0.72
C PHE A 39 10.75 -0.11 0.00
N LEU A 40 10.61 -1.43 0.15
CA LEU A 40 11.48 -2.20 1.05
C LEU A 40 12.76 -2.69 0.36
N LYS A 41 12.63 -3.17 -0.88
CA LYS A 41 13.72 -3.63 -1.77
C LYS A 41 14.74 -4.54 -1.07
N PRO A 42 14.33 -5.71 -0.59
CA PRO A 42 15.19 -6.62 0.15
C PRO A 42 16.20 -7.34 -0.74
N ASP A 43 17.22 -7.92 -0.11
CA ASP A 43 18.18 -8.81 -0.75
C ASP A 43 17.56 -10.20 -1.02
N LEU A 44 16.60 -10.63 -0.18
CA LEU A 44 15.88 -11.92 -0.31
C LEU A 44 14.47 -11.80 0.27
N THR A 45 13.49 -12.47 -0.37
CA THR A 45 12.15 -12.70 0.21
C THR A 45 11.94 -14.20 0.46
N VAL A 46 11.41 -14.58 1.62
CA VAL A 46 11.10 -15.97 1.96
C VAL A 46 9.61 -16.13 2.24
N VAL A 47 9.02 -17.21 1.73
CA VAL A 47 7.67 -17.66 2.06
C VAL A 47 7.79 -18.91 2.93
N LEU A 48 7.33 -18.84 4.17
CA LEU A 48 7.59 -19.83 5.20
C LEU A 48 6.40 -20.75 5.45
N GLY A 49 5.80 -21.29 4.38
CA GLY A 49 4.76 -22.30 4.44
C GLY A 49 3.33 -21.78 4.57
N ASP A 50 2.42 -22.76 4.56
CA ASP A 50 0.97 -22.63 4.53
C ASP A 50 0.51 -21.69 3.42
N VAL A 51 1.00 -21.97 2.21
CA VAL A 51 0.66 -21.23 0.98
C VAL A 51 -0.80 -21.47 0.59
N VAL A 52 -1.26 -22.72 0.69
CA VAL A 52 -2.67 -23.12 0.54
C VAL A 52 -3.22 -23.69 1.83
N ASP A 53 -4.54 -23.63 2.02
CA ASP A 53 -5.17 -24.14 3.26
C ASP A 53 -5.34 -25.67 3.28
N ASP A 54 -5.33 -26.32 2.12
CA ASP A 54 -5.27 -27.79 2.02
C ASP A 54 -4.56 -28.18 0.72
N GLY A 55 -3.29 -28.55 0.81
CA GLY A 55 -2.47 -29.03 -0.30
C GLY A 55 -2.96 -30.34 -0.90
N GLY A 56 -3.95 -30.98 -0.29
CA GLY A 56 -4.67 -32.13 -0.81
C GLY A 56 -5.89 -31.85 -1.63
N ALA A 57 -6.38 -30.61 -1.61
CA ALA A 57 -7.57 -30.24 -2.34
C ALA A 57 -7.33 -30.34 -3.85
N ALA A 58 -8.39 -30.65 -4.60
CA ALA A 58 -8.29 -30.84 -6.05
C ALA A 58 -7.83 -29.58 -6.80
N ASP A 59 -8.10 -28.40 -6.23
CA ASP A 59 -7.73 -27.08 -6.75
C ASP A 59 -6.37 -26.57 -6.23
N ALA A 60 -5.73 -27.24 -5.27
CA ALA A 60 -4.46 -26.80 -4.70
C ALA A 60 -3.36 -26.54 -5.75
N PRO A 61 -3.16 -27.38 -6.79
CA PRO A 61 -2.15 -27.11 -7.81
C PRO A 61 -2.39 -25.81 -8.59
N GLU A 62 -3.64 -25.42 -8.80
CA GLU A 62 -4.00 -24.16 -9.47
C GLU A 62 -3.74 -22.96 -8.56
N LEU A 63 -4.13 -23.07 -7.29
CA LEU A 63 -3.88 -22.04 -6.27
C LEU A 63 -2.37 -21.78 -6.08
N LEU A 64 -1.57 -22.85 -5.95
CA LEU A 64 -0.11 -22.76 -5.83
C LEU A 64 0.50 -22.05 -7.05
N LYS A 65 0.06 -22.37 -8.28
CA LYS A 65 0.55 -21.72 -9.51
C LYS A 65 0.20 -20.24 -9.54
N ARG A 66 -1.04 -19.87 -9.19
CA ARG A 66 -1.47 -18.46 -9.11
C ARG A 66 -0.60 -17.67 -8.15
N LEU A 67 -0.33 -18.21 -6.95
CA LEU A 67 0.51 -17.54 -5.95
C LEU A 67 1.98 -17.47 -6.39
N LYS A 68 2.48 -18.51 -7.06
CA LYS A 68 3.80 -18.49 -7.70
C LYS A 68 3.91 -17.38 -8.75
N ASP A 69 2.89 -17.17 -9.57
CA ASP A 69 2.87 -16.11 -10.57
C ASP A 69 2.92 -14.73 -9.93
N VAL A 70 2.21 -14.54 -8.80
CA VAL A 70 2.31 -13.30 -8.00
C VAL A 70 3.72 -13.11 -7.44
N LEU A 71 4.34 -14.16 -6.87
CA LEU A 71 5.74 -14.10 -6.40
C LEU A 71 6.73 -13.83 -7.54
N GLY A 72 6.42 -14.28 -8.76
CA GLY A 72 7.20 -14.01 -9.97
C GLY A 72 7.33 -12.52 -10.30
N ALA A 73 6.46 -11.66 -9.75
CA ALA A 73 6.57 -10.20 -9.89
C ALA A 73 7.55 -9.55 -8.90
N LEU A 74 8.11 -10.28 -7.92
CA LEU A 74 9.17 -9.77 -7.05
C LEU A 74 10.42 -9.45 -7.86
N ARG A 75 11.04 -8.30 -7.57
CA ARG A 75 12.33 -7.88 -8.13
C ARG A 75 13.51 -8.49 -7.38
N SER A 76 13.33 -8.79 -6.10
CA SER A 76 14.29 -9.53 -5.28
C SER A 76 14.20 -11.04 -5.59
N PRO A 77 15.29 -11.82 -5.41
CA PRO A 77 15.17 -13.26 -5.38
C PRO A 77 14.23 -13.70 -4.26
N TRP A 78 13.62 -14.87 -4.43
CA TRP A 78 12.73 -15.45 -3.43
C TRP A 78 12.83 -16.97 -3.35
N ILE A 79 12.49 -17.52 -2.19
CA ILE A 79 12.29 -18.95 -1.98
C ILE A 79 10.98 -19.20 -1.23
N ALA A 80 10.36 -20.36 -1.45
CA ALA A 80 9.17 -20.79 -0.74
C ALA A 80 9.40 -22.17 -0.14
N LEU A 81 9.01 -22.32 1.12
CA LEU A 81 9.00 -23.59 1.85
C LEU A 81 7.56 -24.05 2.02
N PRO A 82 7.28 -25.36 2.01
CA PRO A 82 5.97 -25.88 2.39
C PRO A 82 5.75 -25.76 3.90
N GLY A 83 4.50 -25.49 4.28
CA GLY A 83 4.00 -25.68 5.64
C GLY A 83 3.24 -27.00 5.78
N ASN A 84 2.66 -27.23 6.97
CA ASN A 84 1.93 -28.47 7.25
C ASN A 84 0.62 -28.56 6.43
N HIS A 85 0.06 -27.43 5.99
CA HIS A 85 -1.10 -27.43 5.11
C HIS A 85 -0.74 -27.72 3.65
N ASP A 86 0.48 -27.44 3.19
CA ASP A 86 0.86 -27.53 1.78
C ASP A 86 1.12 -28.96 1.27
N ARG A 87 1.24 -29.93 2.19
CA ARG A 87 1.74 -31.30 1.97
C ARG A 87 3.16 -31.34 1.38
N ILE A 88 4.13 -31.68 2.22
CA ILE A 88 5.54 -31.83 1.83
C ILE A 88 5.67 -32.94 0.77
N GLY A 89 6.07 -32.61 -0.46
CA GLY A 89 6.25 -33.60 -1.51
C GLY A 89 6.25 -33.05 -2.95
N PRO A 90 6.15 -33.94 -3.95
CA PRO A 90 6.13 -33.56 -5.38
C PRO A 90 5.12 -32.47 -5.68
N GLY A 91 3.89 -32.52 -5.17
CA GLY A 91 2.85 -31.51 -5.46
C GLY A 91 3.27 -30.05 -5.24
N PHE A 92 3.91 -29.74 -4.10
CA PHE A 92 4.43 -28.40 -3.83
C PHE A 92 5.70 -28.10 -4.64
N PHE A 93 6.66 -29.04 -4.65
CA PHE A 93 7.96 -28.83 -5.30
C PHE A 93 7.93 -28.89 -6.84
N ASP A 94 6.85 -29.39 -7.42
CA ASP A 94 6.55 -29.33 -8.85
C ASP A 94 6.21 -27.88 -9.27
N VAL A 95 5.73 -27.05 -8.34
CA VAL A 95 5.38 -25.63 -8.57
C VAL A 95 6.50 -24.72 -8.08
N PHE A 96 6.97 -24.93 -6.86
CA PHE A 96 8.01 -24.13 -6.19
C PHE A 96 9.35 -24.87 -6.20
N PRO A 97 10.41 -24.31 -6.80
CA PRO A 97 11.71 -24.97 -6.82
C PRO A 97 12.21 -25.29 -5.42
N ARG A 98 12.64 -26.54 -5.19
CA ARG A 98 13.27 -26.93 -3.93
C ARG A 98 14.53 -26.07 -3.71
N PRO A 99 14.67 -25.40 -2.55
CA PRO A 99 15.88 -24.65 -2.26
C PRO A 99 17.13 -25.55 -2.25
N PRO A 100 18.31 -25.02 -2.59
CA PRO A 100 19.56 -25.77 -2.44
C PRO A 100 19.84 -26.10 -0.97
N ALA A 101 20.73 -27.06 -0.72
CA ALA A 101 21.12 -27.46 0.63
C ALA A 101 21.74 -26.31 1.46
N ALA A 102 22.33 -25.32 0.81
CA ALA A 102 22.69 -24.03 1.39
C ALA A 102 22.52 -22.96 0.31
N LEU A 103 21.92 -21.83 0.69
CA LEU A 103 21.73 -20.67 -0.19
C LEU A 103 22.50 -19.48 0.39
N ASP A 104 23.44 -18.93 -0.37
CA ASP A 104 24.25 -17.79 0.06
C ASP A 104 23.78 -16.52 -0.66
N VAL A 105 23.33 -15.51 0.08
CA VAL A 105 22.84 -14.23 -0.45
C VAL A 105 23.36 -13.09 0.40
N ALA A 106 23.93 -12.06 -0.23
CA ALA A 106 24.39 -10.83 0.43
C ALA A 106 25.24 -11.06 1.70
N GLY A 107 26.11 -12.09 1.67
CA GLY A 107 27.01 -12.43 2.79
C GLY A 107 26.38 -13.25 3.92
N VAL A 108 25.14 -13.72 3.77
CA VAL A 108 24.43 -14.58 4.72
C VAL A 108 24.12 -15.93 4.08
N ARG A 109 24.30 -17.00 4.85
CA ARG A 109 23.95 -18.36 4.44
C ARG A 109 22.61 -18.78 5.03
N PHE A 110 21.74 -19.34 4.21
CA PHE A 110 20.44 -19.85 4.58
C PHE A 110 20.41 -21.37 4.47
N LEU A 111 19.90 -22.02 5.52
CA LEU A 111 19.57 -23.44 5.56
C LEU A 111 18.06 -23.57 5.65
N ALA A 112 17.44 -24.03 4.57
CA ALA A 112 16.00 -24.25 4.50
C ALA A 112 15.63 -25.69 4.87
N PHE A 113 14.63 -25.87 5.74
CA PHE A 113 14.15 -27.17 6.20
C PHE A 113 12.66 -27.36 5.88
N SER A 114 12.32 -28.55 5.40
CA SER A 114 10.93 -29.03 5.22
C SER A 114 10.75 -30.23 6.14
N ASP A 115 10.61 -29.93 7.43
CA ASP A 115 10.56 -30.93 8.49
C ASP A 115 9.16 -31.59 8.55
N PRO A 116 9.07 -32.91 8.77
CA PRO A 116 7.79 -33.62 8.84
C PRO A 116 6.92 -33.18 10.02
N ASP A 117 5.62 -33.19 9.78
CA ASP A 117 4.58 -32.85 10.75
C ASP A 117 4.47 -33.91 11.86
N GLU A 118 4.19 -33.44 13.07
CA GLU A 118 3.98 -34.22 14.28
C GLU A 118 2.64 -33.82 14.93
N PRO A 119 2.05 -34.66 15.80
CA PRO A 119 0.76 -34.36 16.45
C PRO A 119 0.73 -32.99 17.14
N GLY A 120 -0.41 -32.31 17.03
CA GLY A 120 -0.61 -30.99 17.61
C GLY A 120 0.04 -29.85 16.80
N TRP A 121 0.24 -30.05 15.50
CA TRP A 121 0.83 -29.05 14.59
C TRP A 121 2.28 -28.72 14.96
N ASN A 122 2.99 -29.74 15.43
CA ASN A 122 4.40 -29.67 15.77
C ASN A 122 5.23 -30.23 14.62
N ALA A 123 6.56 -30.17 14.74
CA ALA A 123 7.46 -30.82 13.79
C ALA A 123 8.57 -31.62 14.49
N ARG A 124 9.29 -32.42 13.71
CA ARG A 124 10.54 -33.06 14.13
C ARG A 124 11.58 -32.89 13.04
N ARG A 125 12.78 -32.45 13.40
CA ARG A 125 13.91 -32.43 12.46
C ARG A 125 14.59 -33.78 12.43
N GLU A 126 14.68 -34.38 11.25
CA GLU A 126 15.31 -35.69 11.08
C GLU A 126 16.83 -35.64 11.32
N ALA A 127 17.41 -36.78 11.70
CA ALA A 127 18.83 -36.87 12.02
C ALA A 127 19.75 -36.46 10.86
N ALA A 128 19.34 -36.71 9.61
CA ALA A 128 20.07 -36.28 8.41
C ALA A 128 20.13 -34.74 8.30
N GLU A 129 19.03 -34.07 8.63
CA GLU A 129 18.94 -32.61 8.62
C GLU A 129 19.72 -31.98 9.78
N VAL A 130 19.71 -32.60 10.95
CA VAL A 130 20.61 -32.21 12.07
C VAL A 130 22.08 -32.39 11.67
N ALA A 131 22.43 -33.46 10.96
CA ALA A 131 23.79 -33.65 10.45
C ALA A 131 24.18 -32.59 9.41
N ARG A 132 23.24 -32.16 8.55
CA ARG A 132 23.44 -31.05 7.59
C ARG A 132 23.75 -29.74 8.31
N MET A 133 23.07 -29.44 9.41
CA MET A 133 23.35 -28.24 10.21
C MET A 133 24.79 -28.21 10.75
N ARG A 134 25.32 -29.36 11.18
CA ARG A 134 26.73 -29.44 11.65
C ARG A 134 27.73 -29.09 10.55
N GLN A 135 27.36 -29.25 9.29
CA GLN A 135 28.18 -28.94 8.11
C GLN A 135 27.96 -27.51 7.58
N ALA A 136 27.17 -26.66 8.27
CA ALA A 136 26.85 -25.31 7.82
C ALA A 136 28.07 -24.45 7.46
N ARG A 137 29.22 -24.74 8.09
CA ARG A 137 30.51 -24.05 7.90
C ARG A 137 31.63 -24.99 7.42
N GLY A 138 31.30 -26.20 6.97
CA GLY A 138 32.27 -27.23 6.59
C GLY A 138 33.16 -26.82 5.40
N ASP A 139 32.71 -25.88 4.59
CA ASP A 139 33.43 -25.27 3.47
C ASP A 139 34.22 -24.00 3.84
N GLY A 140 34.27 -23.65 5.14
CA GLY A 140 34.97 -22.46 5.63
C GLY A 140 34.12 -21.19 5.69
N TRP A 141 32.79 -21.27 5.57
CA TRP A 141 31.89 -20.11 5.66
C TRP A 141 32.05 -19.32 6.95
N ARG A 142 32.25 -18.00 6.84
CA ARG A 142 32.48 -17.08 7.96
C ARG A 142 31.34 -16.11 8.23
N GLY A 143 30.40 -15.93 7.29
CA GLY A 143 29.26 -15.03 7.47
C GLY A 143 28.21 -15.58 8.46
N PRO A 144 27.16 -14.79 8.74
CA PRO A 144 25.99 -15.26 9.46
C PRO A 144 25.36 -16.49 8.79
N VAL A 145 24.73 -17.34 9.60
CA VAL A 145 23.96 -18.51 9.13
C VAL A 145 22.57 -18.48 9.76
N VAL A 146 21.55 -18.65 8.92
CA VAL A 146 20.12 -18.57 9.27
C VAL A 146 19.43 -19.88 8.95
N SER A 147 18.65 -20.41 9.90
CA SER A 147 17.74 -21.54 9.71
C SER A 147 16.37 -21.02 9.29
N LEU A 148 15.81 -21.55 8.20
CA LEU A 148 14.46 -21.27 7.72
C LEU A 148 13.61 -22.52 7.83
N GLN A 149 12.43 -22.40 8.43
CA GLN A 149 11.47 -23.49 8.57
C GLN A 149 10.05 -22.94 8.68
N HIS A 150 9.03 -23.80 8.62
CA HIS A 150 7.65 -23.40 8.85
C HIS A 150 7.31 -23.32 10.35
N VAL A 151 7.48 -24.42 11.10
CA VAL A 151 7.17 -24.46 12.55
C VAL A 151 8.18 -23.62 13.35
N PRO A 152 7.72 -22.86 14.38
CA PRO A 152 8.60 -22.14 15.28
C PRO A 152 9.62 -23.04 15.97
N LEU A 153 10.84 -22.51 16.17
CA LEU A 153 11.94 -23.23 16.81
C LEU A 153 12.54 -22.39 17.92
N PHE A 154 12.17 -22.71 19.16
CA PHE A 154 12.64 -22.00 20.35
C PHE A 154 12.80 -22.97 21.52
N ARG A 155 13.53 -22.56 22.58
CA ARG A 155 13.63 -23.38 23.79
C ARG A 155 12.23 -23.59 24.40
N PRO A 156 11.81 -24.82 24.69
CA PRO A 156 10.51 -25.07 25.31
C PRO A 156 10.30 -24.19 26.56
N GLY A 157 9.15 -23.52 26.64
CA GLY A 157 8.82 -22.58 27.72
C GLY A 157 9.31 -21.14 27.53
N ALA A 158 9.99 -20.81 26.42
CA ALA A 158 10.50 -19.46 26.17
C ALA A 158 9.47 -18.47 25.57
N GLY A 159 8.20 -18.86 25.43
CA GLY A 159 7.13 -18.00 24.92
C GLY A 159 5.77 -18.68 24.91
N ASP A 160 4.74 -17.91 24.56
CA ASP A 160 3.33 -18.35 24.55
C ASP A 160 2.93 -19.15 23.29
N CYS A 161 3.87 -19.37 22.37
CA CYS A 161 3.62 -20.18 21.18
C CYS A 161 3.41 -21.65 21.59
N PRO A 162 2.26 -22.28 21.22
CA PRO A 162 1.99 -23.67 21.57
C PRO A 162 2.69 -24.68 20.65
N TYR A 163 3.24 -24.22 19.52
CA TYR A 163 3.84 -25.05 18.47
C TYR A 163 5.35 -25.02 18.55
N ASN A 164 6.00 -26.18 18.45
CA ASN A 164 7.44 -26.28 18.45
C ASN A 164 7.93 -27.61 17.85
N TYR A 165 9.23 -27.84 17.89
CA TYR A 165 9.84 -29.11 17.55
C TYR A 165 9.86 -30.08 18.72
N LEU A 166 9.50 -31.34 18.47
CA LEU A 166 9.62 -32.40 19.49
C LEU A 166 11.07 -32.65 19.92
N ASN A 167 12.04 -32.37 19.05
CA ASN A 167 13.47 -32.40 19.35
C ASN A 167 14.13 -31.01 19.35
N ALA A 168 13.39 -29.94 19.72
CA ALA A 168 13.89 -28.56 19.74
C ALA A 168 15.24 -28.41 20.47
N GLY A 169 15.42 -29.09 21.60
CA GLY A 169 16.68 -29.05 22.38
C GLY A 169 17.89 -29.50 21.57
N GLU A 170 17.80 -30.65 20.90
CA GLU A 170 18.87 -31.19 20.04
C GLU A 170 19.19 -30.23 18.88
N ILE A 171 18.15 -29.68 18.25
CA ILE A 171 18.29 -28.76 17.11
C ILE A 171 19.02 -27.49 17.57
N LEU A 172 18.58 -26.87 18.66
CA LEU A 172 19.15 -25.62 19.18
C LEU A 172 20.58 -25.81 19.69
N ASP A 173 20.88 -26.91 20.37
CA ASP A 173 22.25 -27.24 20.78
C ASP A 173 23.16 -27.41 19.56
N THR A 174 22.63 -28.04 18.49
CA THR A 174 23.35 -28.16 17.21
C THR A 174 23.54 -26.81 16.52
N MET A 175 22.54 -25.91 16.55
CA MET A 175 22.65 -24.55 16.03
C MET A 175 23.75 -23.78 16.75
N GLY A 176 23.77 -23.81 18.09
CA GLY A 176 24.78 -23.16 18.90
C GLY A 176 26.18 -23.67 18.58
N ALA A 177 26.37 -24.99 18.51
CA ALA A 177 27.65 -25.60 18.18
C ALA A 177 28.13 -25.29 16.75
N ALA A 178 27.21 -25.18 15.79
CA ALA A 178 27.51 -24.86 14.39
C ALA A 178 27.60 -23.34 14.11
N GLY A 179 27.34 -22.49 15.11
CA GLY A 179 27.29 -21.03 14.94
C GLY A 179 26.18 -20.57 14.00
N ILE A 180 25.01 -21.22 14.05
CA ILE A 180 23.78 -20.78 13.38
C ILE A 180 23.08 -19.79 14.32
N GLY A 181 22.98 -18.54 13.89
CA GLY A 181 22.66 -17.41 14.77
C GLY A 181 21.21 -16.98 14.77
N LEU A 182 20.36 -17.53 13.90
CA LEU A 182 18.96 -17.10 13.75
C LEU A 182 18.09 -18.24 13.23
N ALA A 183 16.89 -18.38 13.80
CA ALA A 183 15.79 -19.17 13.27
C ALA A 183 14.67 -18.24 12.78
N VAL A 184 14.19 -18.43 11.55
CA VAL A 184 13.02 -17.70 11.01
C VAL A 184 11.91 -18.69 10.66
N SER A 185 10.70 -18.42 11.15
CA SER A 185 9.56 -19.36 11.09
C SER A 185 8.24 -18.67 10.72
N GLY A 186 7.19 -19.45 10.44
CA GLY A 186 5.79 -19.03 10.27
C GLY A 186 4.88 -19.77 11.27
N HIS A 187 3.69 -20.21 10.84
CA HIS A 187 2.77 -21.15 11.52
C HIS A 187 2.07 -20.60 12.78
N PHE A 188 2.76 -19.84 13.63
CA PHE A 188 2.14 -19.14 14.74
C PHE A 188 1.60 -17.79 14.27
N HIS A 189 0.31 -17.78 13.90
CA HIS A 189 -0.34 -16.65 13.22
C HIS A 189 -0.15 -15.26 13.87
N PRO A 190 -0.16 -15.09 15.21
CA PRO A 190 0.15 -13.80 15.83
C PRO A 190 1.57 -13.27 15.52
N GLY A 191 2.47 -14.17 15.11
CA GLY A 191 3.89 -13.95 14.94
C GLY A 191 4.60 -13.66 16.27
N CYS A 192 5.91 -13.53 16.21
CA CYS A 192 6.71 -13.03 17.31
C CYS A 192 7.99 -12.37 16.77
N ASP A 193 8.29 -11.18 17.26
CA ASP A 193 9.40 -10.40 16.72
C ASP A 193 10.75 -11.01 17.12
N ILE A 194 10.94 -11.39 18.40
CA ILE A 194 12.10 -12.18 18.87
C ILE A 194 11.68 -13.08 20.07
N LEU A 195 11.81 -14.39 19.93
CA LEU A 195 11.75 -15.40 21.00
C LEU A 195 13.15 -15.96 21.28
N GLY A 196 13.53 -16.15 22.54
CA GLY A 196 14.79 -16.83 22.88
C GLY A 196 15.29 -16.58 24.30
N ASP A 197 16.24 -17.44 24.72
CA ASP A 197 16.96 -17.39 26.00
C ASP A 197 18.28 -16.58 25.92
N GLY A 198 18.54 -15.92 24.79
CA GLY A 198 19.75 -15.13 24.53
C GLY A 198 20.83 -15.83 23.69
N HIS A 199 20.67 -17.10 23.32
CA HIS A 199 21.69 -17.84 22.53
C HIS A 199 21.38 -17.97 21.03
N THR A 200 20.13 -18.20 20.66
CA THR A 200 19.70 -18.26 19.25
C THR A 200 18.32 -17.65 19.12
N PRO A 201 18.20 -16.39 18.65
CA PRO A 201 16.91 -15.76 18.45
C PRO A 201 16.07 -16.54 17.42
N CYS A 202 14.78 -16.65 17.72
CA CYS A 202 13.75 -17.12 16.81
C CYS A 202 12.82 -15.96 16.46
N VAL A 203 12.60 -15.75 15.18
CA VAL A 203 11.68 -14.75 14.63
C VAL A 203 10.56 -15.51 13.94
N VAL A 204 9.31 -15.15 14.23
CA VAL A 204 8.14 -15.82 13.65
C VAL A 204 7.31 -14.81 12.87
N ALA A 205 7.27 -14.97 11.55
CA ALA A 205 6.44 -14.17 10.67
C ALA A 205 4.95 -14.37 11.03
N PRO A 206 4.18 -13.28 11.20
CA PRO A 206 2.75 -13.39 11.41
C PRO A 206 2.06 -13.88 10.13
N ALA A 207 0.83 -14.38 10.29
CA ALA A 207 0.05 -14.83 9.16
C ALA A 207 -0.36 -13.66 8.26
N LEU A 208 -0.10 -13.80 6.95
CA LEU A 208 -0.53 -12.80 5.97
C LEU A 208 -2.05 -12.80 5.81
N CYS A 209 -2.71 -13.95 6.04
CA CYS A 209 -4.15 -14.09 5.84
C CYS A 209 -5.02 -13.56 7.00
N GLU A 210 -4.46 -13.18 8.15
CA GLU A 210 -5.21 -12.67 9.29
C GLU A 210 -4.93 -11.19 9.51
N PHE A 211 -5.96 -10.41 9.88
CA PHE A 211 -5.82 -8.99 10.14
C PHE A 211 -4.76 -8.74 11.25
N PRO A 212 -3.79 -7.80 11.06
CA PRO A 212 -3.75 -6.74 10.05
C PRO A 212 -2.93 -7.08 8.78
N PHE A 213 -2.84 -8.37 8.45
CA PHE A 213 -2.17 -8.93 7.27
C PHE A 213 -0.68 -8.62 7.31
N GLY A 214 -0.01 -9.24 8.28
CA GLY A 214 1.36 -8.91 8.65
C GLY A 214 2.42 -9.64 7.83
N PHE A 215 3.61 -9.06 7.78
CA PHE A 215 4.84 -9.72 7.37
C PHE A 215 6.04 -9.04 8.04
N LEU A 216 7.23 -9.63 7.96
CA LEU A 216 8.42 -9.10 8.64
C LEU A 216 9.47 -8.60 7.65
N GLU A 217 10.14 -7.52 8.04
CA GLU A 217 11.43 -7.09 7.52
C GLU A 217 12.50 -7.35 8.58
N ILE A 218 13.57 -8.01 8.19
CA ILE A 218 14.63 -8.47 9.08
C ILE A 218 15.95 -7.96 8.51
N ASP A 219 16.59 -7.04 9.22
CA ASP A 219 17.95 -6.57 8.93
C ASP A 219 18.94 -7.44 9.72
N ILE A 220 19.86 -8.10 8.99
CA ILE A 220 20.91 -8.98 9.53
C ILE A 220 22.26 -8.34 9.26
N GLU A 221 22.96 -7.95 10.32
CA GLU A 221 24.28 -7.34 10.27
C GLU A 221 25.38 -8.41 10.09
N ALA A 222 26.54 -7.99 9.59
CA ALA A 222 27.66 -8.90 9.33
C ALA A 222 28.22 -9.55 10.60
N ASP A 223 28.07 -8.90 11.75
CA ASP A 223 28.47 -9.39 13.07
C ASP A 223 27.38 -10.25 13.77
N GLY A 224 26.23 -10.44 13.11
CA GLY A 224 25.08 -11.16 13.66
C GLY A 224 24.06 -10.28 14.39
N GLY A 225 24.24 -8.95 14.41
CA GLY A 225 23.21 -8.02 14.87
C GLY A 225 21.89 -8.18 14.10
N LEU A 226 20.77 -8.00 14.81
CA LEU A 226 19.43 -8.24 14.29
C LEU A 226 18.51 -7.07 14.59
N ALA A 227 17.81 -6.57 13.58
CA ALA A 227 16.66 -5.68 13.75
C ALA A 227 15.45 -6.25 13.00
N VAL A 228 14.30 -6.29 13.68
CA VAL A 228 13.05 -6.81 13.12
C VAL A 228 12.02 -5.68 13.09
N ARG A 229 11.41 -5.47 11.93
CA ARG A 229 10.29 -4.54 11.72
C ARG A 229 9.08 -5.33 11.24
N ARG A 230 7.96 -5.20 11.95
CA ARG A 230 6.68 -5.74 11.50
C ARG A 230 5.98 -4.75 10.57
N HIS A 231 5.56 -5.24 9.42
CA HIS A 231 4.73 -4.51 8.45
C HIS A 231 3.30 -5.03 8.50
N SER A 232 2.33 -4.16 8.21
CA SER A 232 0.90 -4.52 8.12
C SER A 232 0.30 -3.95 6.85
N LEU A 233 -0.39 -4.77 6.05
CA LEU A 233 -1.00 -4.29 4.82
C LEU A 233 -2.26 -3.45 5.05
N ALA A 234 -2.95 -3.71 6.17
CA ALA A 234 -4.06 -2.88 6.66
C ALA A 234 -3.55 -1.66 7.43
N VAL A 235 -4.37 -0.61 7.49
CA VAL A 235 -4.17 0.52 8.40
C VAL A 235 -4.89 0.28 9.73
N PRO A 236 -4.45 0.89 10.84
CA PRO A 236 -5.11 0.72 12.14
C PRO A 236 -6.52 1.35 12.13
N PRO A 237 -7.60 0.58 12.37
CA PRO A 237 -8.99 1.07 12.23
C PRO A 237 -9.34 2.21 13.18
N GLU A 238 -8.69 2.26 14.35
CA GLU A 238 -8.87 3.32 15.34
C GLU A 238 -8.44 4.71 14.85
N LEU A 239 -7.61 4.78 13.80
CA LEU A 239 -7.24 6.06 13.19
C LEU A 239 -8.37 6.61 12.31
N GLY A 240 -9.32 5.76 11.90
CA GLY A 240 -10.47 6.12 11.05
C GLY A 240 -10.04 6.87 9.79
N LEU A 241 -8.97 6.41 9.13
CA LEU A 241 -8.42 7.06 7.94
C LEU A 241 -9.42 7.02 6.79
N PHE A 242 -9.49 8.11 6.03
CA PHE A 242 -10.32 8.23 4.85
C PHE A 242 -9.42 8.35 3.62
N ASP A 243 -9.46 7.35 2.74
CA ASP A 243 -8.76 7.42 1.46
C ASP A 243 -9.59 8.26 0.50
N CYS A 244 -9.19 9.51 0.25
CA CYS A 244 -10.00 10.47 -0.49
C CYS A 244 -9.86 10.37 -2.02
N HIS A 245 -9.04 9.45 -2.53
CA HIS A 245 -8.71 9.41 -3.95
C HIS A 245 -8.58 7.98 -4.47
N VAL A 246 -9.71 7.40 -4.87
CA VAL A 246 -9.77 6.06 -5.49
C VAL A 246 -10.58 6.14 -6.78
N HIS A 247 -9.97 5.80 -7.92
CA HIS A 247 -10.66 5.84 -9.21
C HIS A 247 -11.65 4.68 -9.39
N SER A 248 -12.53 4.83 -10.38
CA SER A 248 -13.50 3.80 -10.74
C SER A 248 -13.02 2.99 -11.95
N GLN A 249 -13.77 1.94 -12.30
CA GLN A 249 -13.56 1.24 -13.58
C GLN A 249 -13.81 2.10 -14.82
N LEU A 250 -14.34 3.32 -14.68
CA LEU A 250 -14.54 4.22 -15.81
C LEU A 250 -13.27 4.95 -16.22
N ALA A 251 -12.27 5.01 -15.33
CA ALA A 251 -10.99 5.61 -15.64
C ALA A 251 -10.30 4.86 -16.80
N TYR A 252 -9.89 5.58 -17.85
CA TYR A 252 -9.06 5.07 -18.95
C TYR A 252 -7.70 4.56 -18.48
N CYS A 253 -7.25 4.99 -17.32
CA CYS A 253 -6.04 4.52 -16.64
C CYS A 253 -6.28 3.38 -15.65
N SER A 254 -7.53 2.92 -15.46
CA SER A 254 -7.84 1.75 -14.63
C SER A 254 -7.16 0.51 -15.19
N LYS A 255 -6.43 -0.21 -14.34
CA LYS A 255 -5.90 -1.55 -14.68
C LYS A 255 -6.92 -2.64 -14.40
N ASN A 256 -7.54 -2.60 -13.22
CA ASN A 256 -8.54 -3.58 -12.79
C ASN A 256 -9.52 -3.04 -11.72
N MET A 257 -9.72 -1.72 -11.67
CA MET A 257 -10.61 -1.13 -10.67
C MET A 257 -12.02 -1.69 -10.77
N ASN A 258 -12.67 -1.77 -9.62
CA ASN A 258 -14.08 -2.09 -9.48
C ASN A 258 -14.56 -1.44 -8.18
N VAL A 259 -15.50 -0.50 -8.28
CA VAL A 259 -15.90 0.32 -7.11
C VAL A 259 -16.44 -0.53 -5.95
N VAL A 260 -17.26 -1.54 -6.23
CA VAL A 260 -17.81 -2.44 -5.20
C VAL A 260 -16.67 -3.15 -4.46
N ARG A 261 -15.69 -3.69 -5.20
CA ARG A 261 -14.52 -4.35 -4.61
C ARG A 261 -13.62 -3.36 -3.89
N ALA A 262 -13.36 -2.18 -4.45
CA ALA A 262 -12.52 -1.16 -3.82
C ALA A 262 -13.07 -0.73 -2.45
N VAL A 263 -14.38 -0.51 -2.35
CA VAL A 263 -15.06 -0.14 -1.09
C VAL A 263 -15.08 -1.30 -0.09
N ALA A 264 -15.23 -2.54 -0.57
CA ALA A 264 -15.12 -3.72 0.29
C ALA A 264 -13.68 -3.89 0.83
N LEU A 265 -12.68 -3.80 -0.04
CA LEU A 265 -11.26 -3.88 0.32
C LEU A 265 -10.87 -2.75 1.28
N GLY A 266 -11.37 -1.53 1.08
CA GLY A 266 -11.12 -0.43 1.99
C GLY A 266 -11.55 -0.76 3.43
N ARG A 267 -12.73 -1.38 3.60
CA ARG A 267 -13.20 -1.86 4.91
C ARG A 267 -12.35 -3.00 5.44
N ASP A 268 -12.04 -3.98 4.60
CA ASP A 268 -11.19 -5.13 4.95
C ASP A 268 -9.79 -4.70 5.41
N LEU A 269 -9.27 -3.60 4.85
CA LEU A 269 -7.96 -3.01 5.16
C LEU A 269 -8.01 -1.96 6.28
N GLY A 270 -9.13 -1.81 6.98
CA GLY A 270 -9.24 -0.97 8.17
C GLY A 270 -9.50 0.52 7.91
N LEU A 271 -9.88 0.93 6.69
CA LEU A 271 -10.25 2.33 6.44
C LEU A 271 -11.57 2.70 7.13
N GLY A 272 -11.62 3.93 7.66
CA GLY A 272 -12.86 4.55 8.13
C GLY A 272 -13.77 5.01 6.98
N GLY A 273 -13.22 5.14 5.76
CA GLY A 273 -14.01 5.31 4.55
C GLY A 273 -13.15 5.38 3.27
N THR A 274 -13.81 5.18 2.14
CA THR A 274 -13.21 5.21 0.81
C THR A 274 -13.98 6.19 -0.07
N GLY A 275 -13.26 7.21 -0.54
CA GLY A 275 -13.73 8.22 -1.47
C GLY A 275 -13.54 7.76 -2.90
N VAL A 276 -14.65 7.62 -3.63
CA VAL A 276 -14.63 7.21 -5.03
C VAL A 276 -14.59 8.48 -5.88
N THR A 277 -13.44 8.72 -6.49
CA THR A 277 -13.09 9.98 -7.13
C THR A 277 -12.72 9.74 -8.59
N GLU A 278 -13.46 10.31 -9.54
CA GLU A 278 -13.20 10.09 -10.96
C GLU A 278 -12.74 11.35 -11.70
N HIS A 279 -11.89 11.17 -12.71
CA HIS A 279 -11.39 12.24 -13.56
C HIS A 279 -12.54 12.91 -14.33
N SER A 280 -12.76 14.20 -14.12
CA SER A 280 -13.79 14.92 -14.85
C SER A 280 -13.52 14.94 -16.36
N GLY A 281 -12.25 15.06 -16.77
CA GLY A 281 -11.86 14.95 -18.17
C GLY A 281 -12.24 13.63 -18.83
N GLN A 282 -12.14 12.51 -18.12
CA GLN A 282 -12.46 11.17 -18.67
C GLN A 282 -13.96 10.84 -18.65
N LEU A 283 -14.74 11.63 -17.91
CA LEU A 283 -16.20 11.57 -17.94
C LEU A 283 -16.81 12.38 -19.09
N TYR A 284 -16.12 13.43 -19.54
CA TYR A 284 -16.63 14.38 -20.53
C TYR A 284 -15.96 14.30 -21.91
N PHE A 285 -14.84 13.58 -22.02
CA PHE A 285 -14.11 13.40 -23.26
C PHE A 285 -13.67 11.95 -23.47
N ASP A 286 -13.59 11.54 -24.72
CA ASP A 286 -13.03 10.24 -25.10
C ASP A 286 -11.55 10.11 -24.73
N GLY A 287 -11.05 8.87 -24.72
CA GLY A 287 -9.67 8.59 -24.32
C GLY A 287 -8.62 9.28 -25.20
N LYS A 288 -8.89 9.44 -26.50
CA LYS A 288 -7.94 10.08 -27.43
C LYS A 288 -7.78 11.57 -27.10
N THR A 289 -8.89 12.24 -26.85
CA THR A 289 -8.94 13.66 -26.50
C THR A 289 -8.37 13.89 -25.10
N PHE A 290 -8.68 13.01 -24.14
CA PHE A 290 -8.13 13.07 -22.80
C PHE A 290 -6.60 12.95 -22.81
N TRP A 291 -6.05 11.87 -23.39
CA TRP A 291 -4.61 11.61 -23.35
C TRP A 291 -3.77 12.62 -24.14
N SER A 292 -4.33 13.24 -25.18
CA SER A 292 -3.66 14.32 -25.91
C SER A 292 -3.73 15.68 -25.19
N GLY A 293 -4.55 15.82 -24.14
CA GLY A 293 -4.82 17.11 -23.49
C GLY A 293 -5.52 18.12 -24.39
N GLY A 294 -6.10 17.68 -25.52
CA GLY A 294 -6.67 18.57 -26.54
C GLY A 294 -7.78 19.48 -26.02
N PHE A 295 -8.53 19.00 -25.03
CA PHE A 295 -9.64 19.74 -24.43
C PHE A 295 -9.22 20.92 -23.53
N LEU A 296 -7.97 20.99 -23.10
CA LEU A 296 -7.53 21.97 -22.11
C LEU A 296 -7.40 23.39 -22.66
N ARG A 297 -7.47 23.58 -23.97
CA ARG A 297 -7.47 24.92 -24.57
C ARG A 297 -8.81 25.64 -24.40
N ASP A 298 -9.90 24.88 -24.52
CA ASP A 298 -11.25 25.41 -24.58
C ASP A 298 -12.13 24.92 -23.41
N GLY A 299 -11.62 24.00 -22.59
CA GLY A 299 -12.34 23.43 -21.45
C GLY A 299 -13.63 22.74 -21.88
N LEU A 300 -14.73 23.02 -21.19
CA LEU A 300 -16.06 22.49 -21.55
C LEU A 300 -16.66 23.08 -22.85
N ASP A 301 -16.05 24.11 -23.42
CA ASP A 301 -16.52 24.71 -24.69
C ASP A 301 -15.95 23.98 -25.91
N GLY A 302 -14.91 23.14 -25.73
CA GLY A 302 -14.32 22.37 -26.83
C GLY A 302 -15.31 21.36 -27.42
N MET A 303 -15.43 21.32 -28.75
CA MET A 303 -16.43 20.47 -29.43
C MET A 303 -15.91 19.06 -29.79
N GLY A 304 -14.59 18.85 -29.80
CA GLY A 304 -13.98 17.58 -30.19
C GLY A 304 -14.05 16.50 -29.11
N GLY A 305 -14.36 15.27 -29.52
CA GLY A 305 -14.26 14.07 -28.68
C GLY A 305 -15.12 14.06 -27.41
N ARG A 306 -16.26 14.78 -27.43
CA ARG A 306 -17.21 14.81 -26.31
C ARG A 306 -17.84 13.45 -26.09
N VAL A 307 -17.89 13.05 -24.83
CA VAL A 307 -18.71 11.94 -24.34
C VAL A 307 -19.45 12.38 -23.08
N ASP A 308 -20.40 11.57 -22.63
CA ASP A 308 -21.07 11.79 -21.36
C ASP A 308 -21.14 10.47 -20.58
N ARG A 309 -20.29 10.36 -19.56
CA ARG A 309 -20.20 9.19 -18.68
C ARG A 309 -20.46 9.54 -17.22
N ALA A 310 -20.83 10.79 -16.93
CA ALA A 310 -21.03 11.26 -15.56
C ALA A 310 -22.20 10.52 -14.89
N ASP A 311 -23.33 10.34 -15.57
CA ASP A 311 -24.46 9.59 -15.01
C ASP A 311 -24.10 8.14 -14.70
N SER A 312 -23.31 7.49 -15.58
CA SER A 312 -22.80 6.14 -15.33
C SER A 312 -21.90 6.10 -14.09
N PHE A 313 -21.05 7.11 -13.87
CA PHE A 313 -20.20 7.18 -12.69
C PHE A 313 -21.00 7.29 -11.40
N PHE A 314 -21.95 8.22 -11.33
CA PHE A 314 -22.76 8.41 -10.13
C PHE A 314 -23.70 7.21 -9.88
N ALA A 315 -24.28 6.61 -10.92
CA ALA A 315 -25.07 5.39 -10.80
C ALA A 315 -24.22 4.23 -10.27
N LEU A 316 -23.00 4.07 -10.79
CA LEU A 316 -22.07 3.06 -10.32
C LEU A 316 -21.72 3.22 -8.83
N ALA A 317 -21.43 4.45 -8.39
CA ALA A 317 -21.15 4.73 -6.98
C ALA A 317 -22.36 4.43 -6.09
N GLN A 318 -23.57 4.75 -6.56
CA GLN A 318 -24.82 4.43 -5.87
C GLN A 318 -25.05 2.92 -5.76
N GLU A 319 -24.87 2.17 -6.85
CA GLU A 319 -24.98 0.70 -6.88
C GLU A 319 -23.98 0.04 -5.93
N ALA A 320 -22.79 0.61 -5.79
CA ALA A 320 -21.78 0.16 -4.84
C ALA A 320 -22.04 0.58 -3.38
N GLY A 321 -23.14 1.30 -3.10
CA GLY A 321 -23.51 1.74 -1.76
C GLY A 321 -22.58 2.82 -1.19
N VAL A 322 -21.89 3.58 -2.04
CA VAL A 322 -21.01 4.67 -1.62
C VAL A 322 -21.87 5.82 -1.10
N ALA A 323 -21.57 6.31 0.10
CA ALA A 323 -22.28 7.45 0.67
C ALA A 323 -22.13 8.70 -0.24
N PRO A 324 -23.18 9.52 -0.43
CA PRO A 324 -23.12 10.67 -1.35
C PRO A 324 -21.98 11.66 -1.07
N GLU A 325 -21.60 11.83 0.19
CA GLU A 325 -20.46 12.65 0.62
C GLU A 325 -19.09 12.06 0.25
N CYS A 326 -19.03 10.76 -0.07
CA CYS A 326 -17.83 10.04 -0.48
C CYS A 326 -17.71 9.85 -2.00
N VAL A 327 -18.68 10.32 -2.79
CA VAL A 327 -18.61 10.29 -4.26
C VAL A 327 -18.04 11.61 -4.76
N ALA A 328 -16.82 11.62 -5.29
CA ALA A 328 -16.10 12.83 -5.65
C ALA A 328 -15.67 12.88 -7.12
N LEU A 329 -15.20 14.06 -7.53
CA LEU A 329 -14.61 14.27 -8.84
C LEU A 329 -13.20 14.81 -8.67
N GLU A 330 -12.25 14.22 -9.39
CA GLU A 330 -10.95 14.83 -9.63
C GLU A 330 -11.10 15.73 -10.86
N VAL A 331 -11.21 17.01 -10.58
CA VAL A 331 -11.57 18.05 -11.54
C VAL A 331 -10.33 18.58 -12.22
N ASP A 332 -10.30 18.38 -13.53
CA ASP A 332 -9.34 19.04 -14.43
C ASP A 332 -9.61 20.55 -14.52
N CYS A 333 -8.57 21.30 -14.88
CA CYS A 333 -8.65 22.73 -15.16
C CYS A 333 -8.09 23.01 -16.55
N ASP A 334 -8.81 23.81 -17.34
CA ASP A 334 -8.29 24.29 -18.63
C ASP A 334 -7.14 25.29 -18.43
N PHE A 335 -6.45 25.66 -19.51
CA PHE A 335 -5.28 26.53 -19.46
C PHE A 335 -5.59 27.98 -19.07
N GLN A 336 -6.87 28.35 -19.01
CA GLN A 336 -7.36 29.65 -18.55
C GLN A 336 -7.71 29.65 -17.07
N GLY A 337 -7.69 28.50 -16.39
CA GLY A 337 -8.04 28.42 -14.97
C GLY A 337 -9.51 28.04 -14.71
N ARG A 338 -10.28 27.66 -15.74
CA ARG A 338 -11.68 27.27 -15.59
C ARG A 338 -11.79 25.79 -15.33
N LEU A 339 -12.67 25.41 -14.41
CA LEU A 339 -12.94 24.01 -14.11
C LEU A 339 -13.55 23.31 -15.32
N VAL A 340 -13.04 22.13 -15.63
CA VAL A 340 -13.67 21.20 -16.55
C VAL A 340 -14.73 20.41 -15.76
N LEU A 341 -15.81 21.10 -15.38
CA LEU A 341 -16.86 20.58 -14.49
C LEU A 341 -18.22 21.18 -14.82
N ARG A 342 -19.22 20.33 -15.06
CA ARG A 342 -20.59 20.79 -15.29
C ARG A 342 -21.25 21.19 -13.97
N GLY A 343 -22.09 22.22 -14.01
CA GLY A 343 -22.81 22.70 -12.83
C GLY A 343 -23.67 21.63 -12.15
N ALA A 344 -24.32 20.76 -12.93
CA ALA A 344 -25.14 19.66 -12.41
C ALA A 344 -24.30 18.63 -11.63
N ASP A 345 -23.14 18.24 -12.17
CA ASP A 345 -22.27 17.24 -11.53
C ASP A 345 -21.55 17.80 -10.30
N ARG A 346 -21.26 19.11 -10.29
CA ARG A 346 -20.76 19.80 -9.09
C ARG A 346 -21.70 19.66 -7.90
N VAL A 347 -23.02 19.72 -8.13
CA VAL A 347 -24.02 19.60 -7.04
C VAL A 347 -24.10 18.16 -6.53
N ARG A 348 -23.83 17.18 -7.39
CA ARG A 348 -23.88 15.74 -7.05
C ARG A 348 -22.64 15.29 -6.27
N ALA A 349 -21.46 15.82 -6.60
CA ALA A 349 -20.20 15.46 -5.95
C ALA A 349 -20.18 15.81 -4.44
N GLY A 350 -19.80 14.84 -3.62
CA GLY A 350 -19.44 14.93 -2.21
C GLY A 350 -18.46 16.05 -1.93
N TYR A 351 -17.34 16.01 -2.65
CA TYR A 351 -16.25 16.96 -2.61
C TYR A 351 -15.52 16.98 -3.97
N LEU A 352 -14.68 17.99 -4.17
CA LEU A 352 -13.88 18.16 -5.38
C LEU A 352 -12.38 18.10 -5.06
N LEU A 353 -11.66 17.22 -5.74
CA LEU A 353 -10.21 17.29 -5.83
C LEU A 353 -9.86 18.10 -7.07
N GLY A 354 -9.02 19.11 -6.96
CA GLY A 354 -8.50 19.80 -8.14
C GLY A 354 -7.15 19.26 -8.53
N ALA A 355 -6.98 18.96 -9.82
CA ALA A 355 -5.74 18.41 -10.34
C ALA A 355 -5.18 19.26 -11.48
N THR A 356 -3.85 19.37 -11.53
CA THR A 356 -3.15 19.98 -12.67
C THR A 356 -2.50 18.88 -13.48
N HIS A 357 -3.26 18.28 -14.38
CA HIS A 357 -2.80 17.12 -15.13
C HIS A 357 -1.85 17.45 -16.29
N TRP A 358 -2.00 18.64 -16.83
CA TRP A 358 -1.13 19.18 -17.85
C TRP A 358 -0.87 20.65 -17.57
N LEU A 359 0.29 21.10 -18.04
CA LEU A 359 0.65 22.49 -18.15
C LEU A 359 0.85 22.82 -19.63
N PRO A 360 0.66 24.08 -20.06
CA PRO A 360 1.07 24.50 -21.39
C PRO A 360 2.54 24.13 -21.70
N CYS A 361 3.45 24.21 -20.72
CA CYS A 361 4.86 23.83 -20.89
C CYS A 361 5.13 22.31 -20.85
N THR A 362 4.11 21.48 -20.68
CA THR A 362 4.22 20.02 -20.78
C THR A 362 3.59 19.48 -22.06
N MET A 363 3.04 20.34 -22.91
CA MET A 363 2.49 19.97 -24.20
C MET A 363 3.62 19.60 -25.17
N GLU A 364 3.30 18.72 -26.12
CA GLU A 364 4.23 18.29 -27.15
C GLU A 364 4.83 19.48 -27.92
N GLY A 365 6.14 19.43 -28.16
CA GLY A 365 6.87 20.49 -28.86
C GLY A 365 7.15 21.75 -28.03
N VAL A 366 6.73 21.82 -26.77
CA VAL A 366 6.97 22.98 -25.90
C VAL A 366 8.15 22.71 -24.94
N PRO A 367 9.19 23.56 -24.90
CA PRO A 367 10.27 23.42 -23.92
C PRO A 367 9.77 23.60 -22.49
N PHE A 368 10.13 22.66 -21.62
CA PHE A 368 9.87 22.76 -20.20
C PHE A 368 10.93 23.64 -19.53
N THR A 369 10.50 24.66 -18.78
CA THR A 369 11.38 25.40 -17.86
C THR A 369 10.72 25.52 -16.49
N VAL A 370 11.53 25.51 -15.43
CA VAL A 370 11.04 25.65 -14.05
C VAL A 370 10.27 26.96 -13.87
N ALA A 371 10.73 28.06 -14.48
CA ALA A 371 10.07 29.36 -14.41
C ALA A 371 8.70 29.36 -15.10
N ALA A 372 8.59 28.78 -16.30
CA ALA A 372 7.33 28.65 -17.01
C ALA A 372 6.34 27.76 -16.24
N ALA A 373 6.79 26.59 -15.78
CA ALA A 373 5.98 25.68 -14.98
C ALA A 373 5.46 26.36 -13.70
N SER A 374 6.33 27.05 -12.96
CA SER A 374 5.95 27.75 -11.72
C SER A 374 4.87 28.81 -11.97
N THR A 375 5.02 29.60 -13.04
CA THR A 375 4.04 30.63 -13.43
C THR A 375 2.70 30.01 -13.83
N GLN A 376 2.74 28.91 -14.59
CA GLN A 376 1.54 28.21 -15.05
C GLN A 376 0.82 27.52 -13.88
N PHE A 377 1.54 26.85 -12.98
CA PHE A 377 0.98 26.28 -11.76
C PHE A 377 0.25 27.34 -10.91
N LEU A 378 0.89 28.48 -10.62
CA LEU A 378 0.24 29.54 -9.84
C LEU A 378 -1.06 30.03 -10.48
N ARG A 379 -1.10 30.13 -11.81
CA ARG A 379 -2.33 30.51 -12.54
C ARG A 379 -3.41 29.43 -12.39
N LEU A 380 -3.08 28.18 -12.65
CA LEU A 380 -4.05 27.08 -12.63
C LEU A 380 -4.54 26.78 -11.21
N TRP A 381 -3.65 26.81 -10.21
CA TRP A 381 -4.03 26.73 -8.80
C TRP A 381 -4.94 27.87 -8.38
N LYS A 382 -4.75 29.09 -8.92
CA LYS A 382 -5.67 30.20 -8.63
C LYS A 382 -7.06 29.91 -9.19
N GLY A 383 -7.13 29.37 -10.40
CA GLY A 383 -8.34 28.88 -11.04
C GLY A 383 -9.03 27.77 -10.23
N LEU A 384 -8.29 26.74 -9.86
CA LEU A 384 -8.77 25.59 -9.08
C LEU A 384 -9.21 25.97 -7.65
N ILE A 385 -8.32 26.62 -6.89
CA ILE A 385 -8.45 26.85 -5.44
C ILE A 385 -9.34 28.05 -5.13
N GLU A 386 -9.00 29.22 -5.67
CA GLU A 386 -9.63 30.49 -5.27
C GLU A 386 -10.93 30.75 -6.04
N GLN A 387 -10.95 30.45 -7.35
CA GLN A 387 -12.11 30.70 -8.21
C GLN A 387 -13.04 29.49 -8.29
N GLY A 388 -12.46 28.31 -8.49
CA GLY A 388 -13.14 27.03 -8.67
C GLY A 388 -13.68 26.47 -7.36
N GLY A 389 -13.04 26.79 -6.23
CA GLY A 389 -13.50 26.41 -4.90
C GLY A 389 -13.50 24.90 -4.68
N ILE A 390 -12.41 24.23 -5.07
CA ILE A 390 -12.14 22.83 -4.72
C ILE A 390 -11.94 22.66 -3.20
N ASP A 391 -12.09 21.43 -2.73
CA ASP A 391 -11.89 21.05 -1.33
C ASP A 391 -10.46 20.60 -1.05
N VAL A 392 -9.86 19.86 -2.00
CA VAL A 392 -8.51 19.28 -1.90
C VAL A 392 -7.75 19.55 -3.18
N LEU A 393 -6.49 19.95 -3.12
CA LEU A 393 -5.60 20.00 -4.29
C LEU A 393 -4.79 18.71 -4.40
N ALA A 394 -5.03 17.94 -5.47
CA ALA A 394 -4.35 16.68 -5.75
C ALA A 394 -2.93 16.88 -6.29
N HIS A 395 -2.02 16.00 -5.86
CA HIS A 395 -0.64 15.82 -6.35
C HIS A 395 0.06 17.04 -6.98
N PRO A 396 0.21 18.17 -6.25
CA PRO A 396 0.53 19.48 -6.83
C PRO A 396 1.89 19.57 -7.54
N PHE A 397 2.84 18.70 -7.20
CA PHE A 397 4.22 18.75 -7.72
C PHE A 397 4.58 17.60 -8.66
N ARG A 398 3.60 16.81 -9.13
CA ARG A 398 3.82 15.63 -9.99
C ARG A 398 4.71 15.90 -11.20
N HIS A 399 4.60 17.07 -11.84
CA HIS A 399 5.38 17.38 -13.05
C HIS A 399 6.86 17.65 -12.78
N PHE A 400 7.19 18.18 -11.59
CA PHE A 400 8.58 18.33 -11.15
C PHE A 400 9.17 16.96 -10.81
N HIS A 401 8.44 16.14 -10.06
CA HIS A 401 8.87 14.79 -9.69
C HIS A 401 9.13 13.89 -10.91
N ARG A 402 8.20 13.82 -11.88
CA ARG A 402 8.37 13.03 -13.11
C ARG A 402 9.57 13.44 -13.97
N ARG A 403 10.16 14.61 -13.70
CA ARG A 403 11.35 15.15 -14.37
C ARG A 403 12.58 15.12 -13.47
N GLU A 404 12.48 14.55 -12.28
CA GLU A 404 13.56 14.49 -11.28
C GLU A 404 14.10 15.88 -10.89
N ILE A 405 13.20 16.89 -10.89
CA ILE A 405 13.52 18.27 -10.52
C ILE A 405 12.86 18.59 -9.18
N ALA A 406 13.60 19.25 -8.27
CA ALA A 406 13.02 19.75 -7.04
C ALA A 406 12.10 20.95 -7.32
N PRO A 407 10.87 21.00 -6.77
CA PRO A 407 10.00 22.16 -6.89
C PRO A 407 10.65 23.38 -6.19
N PRO A 408 10.51 24.60 -6.73
CA PRO A 408 11.01 25.80 -6.08
C PRO A 408 10.42 25.99 -4.67
N ALA A 409 11.25 26.34 -3.69
CA ALA A 409 10.81 26.48 -2.30
C ALA A 409 9.76 27.59 -2.12
N ASP A 410 9.89 28.69 -2.85
CA ASP A 410 8.94 29.81 -2.82
C ASP A 410 7.57 29.44 -3.40
N LEU A 411 7.53 28.49 -4.35
CA LEU A 411 6.31 27.98 -4.96
C LEU A 411 5.46 27.22 -3.93
N SER A 412 6.10 26.41 -3.09
CA SER A 412 5.43 25.67 -2.00
C SER A 412 4.73 26.61 -1.04
N TRP A 413 5.42 27.65 -0.57
CA TRP A 413 4.81 28.61 0.35
C TRP A 413 3.64 29.38 -0.28
N LYS A 414 3.77 29.81 -1.54
CA LYS A 414 2.67 30.47 -2.27
C LYS A 414 1.44 29.58 -2.36
N LEU A 415 1.63 28.28 -2.63
CA LEU A 415 0.55 27.30 -2.64
C LEU A 415 -0.12 27.17 -1.28
N VAL A 416 0.65 26.99 -0.20
CA VAL A 416 0.13 26.89 1.17
C VAL A 416 -0.72 28.10 1.54
N GLN A 417 -0.27 29.30 1.16
CA GLN A 417 -1.03 30.53 1.38
C GLN A 417 -2.37 30.54 0.63
N MET A 418 -2.41 30.03 -0.60
CA MET A 418 -3.67 29.91 -1.38
C MET A 418 -4.63 28.91 -0.73
N LEU A 419 -4.12 27.73 -0.35
CA LEU A 419 -4.90 26.69 0.34
C LEU A 419 -5.48 27.22 1.65
N LYS A 420 -4.66 27.91 2.45
CA LYS A 420 -5.10 28.52 3.72
C LYS A 420 -6.20 29.56 3.52
N ARG A 421 -6.02 30.50 2.59
CA ARG A 421 -7.03 31.55 2.32
C ARG A 421 -8.36 30.97 1.86
N ALA A 422 -8.30 29.93 1.03
CA ALA A 422 -9.51 29.28 0.54
C ALA A 422 -10.13 28.34 1.59
N GLY A 423 -9.34 27.78 2.51
CA GLY A 423 -9.73 26.69 3.39
C GLY A 423 -9.77 25.36 2.64
N ALA A 424 -8.80 25.10 1.76
CA ALA A 424 -8.62 23.84 1.02
C ALA A 424 -7.52 23.02 1.68
N ALA A 425 -7.52 21.71 1.46
CA ALA A 425 -6.47 20.81 1.89
C ALA A 425 -5.43 20.58 0.78
N ALA A 426 -4.22 20.21 1.19
CA ALA A 426 -3.22 19.63 0.29
C ALA A 426 -3.37 18.11 0.31
N GLU A 427 -3.38 17.47 -0.85
CA GLU A 427 -3.30 16.01 -0.91
C GLU A 427 -1.87 15.53 -0.66
N LEU A 428 -1.73 14.60 0.27
CA LEU A 428 -0.59 13.72 0.41
C LEU A 428 -0.86 12.45 -0.41
N ASN A 429 -0.05 12.24 -1.44
CA ASN A 429 -0.25 11.19 -2.45
C ASN A 429 1.09 10.67 -2.93
N PHE A 430 1.24 9.35 -2.98
CA PHE A 430 2.46 8.69 -3.45
C PHE A 430 2.34 8.10 -4.85
N HIS A 431 1.17 7.94 -5.47
CA HIS A 431 1.02 7.17 -6.72
C HIS A 431 1.93 7.64 -7.88
N THR A 432 1.79 8.90 -8.32
CA THR A 432 2.61 9.44 -9.44
C THR A 432 3.65 10.48 -9.04
N GLN A 433 3.90 10.62 -7.74
CA GLN A 433 4.85 11.59 -7.19
C GLN A 433 5.52 11.07 -5.91
N GLN A 434 6.67 11.66 -5.57
CA GLN A 434 7.19 11.63 -4.21
C GLN A 434 6.82 12.94 -3.52
N PRO A 435 5.93 12.92 -2.51
CA PRO A 435 5.58 14.10 -1.72
C PRO A 435 6.82 14.84 -1.23
N HIS A 436 6.90 16.15 -1.53
CA HIS A 436 8.01 16.97 -1.04
C HIS A 436 7.76 17.34 0.43
N PRO A 437 8.61 16.91 1.40
CA PRO A 437 8.33 17.09 2.83
C PRO A 437 8.08 18.55 3.23
N LEU A 438 8.82 19.50 2.63
CA LEU A 438 8.67 20.94 2.89
C LEU A 438 7.22 21.45 2.70
N LEU A 439 6.48 20.93 1.70
CA LEU A 439 5.10 21.36 1.47
C LEU A 439 4.22 21.01 2.67
N PHE A 440 4.33 19.77 3.15
CA PHE A 440 3.50 19.26 4.24
C PHE A 440 3.92 19.85 5.57
N GLN A 441 5.22 20.07 5.80
CA GLN A 441 5.70 20.85 6.93
C GLN A 441 5.07 22.25 6.96
N GLN A 442 5.12 22.98 5.83
CA GLN A 442 4.52 24.31 5.73
C GLN A 442 2.99 24.27 5.89
N CYS A 443 2.31 23.23 5.40
CA CYS A 443 0.88 23.03 5.64
C CYS A 443 0.58 22.90 7.14
N LEU A 444 1.32 22.05 7.86
CA LEU A 444 1.17 21.84 9.30
C LEU A 444 1.38 23.16 10.06
N GLU A 445 2.47 23.88 9.80
CA GLU A 445 2.78 25.18 10.41
C GLU A 445 1.69 26.24 10.12
N ALA A 446 1.10 26.19 8.93
CA ALA A 446 0.08 27.15 8.51
C ALA A 446 -1.34 26.78 8.96
N GLY A 447 -1.56 25.57 9.50
CA GLY A 447 -2.88 25.02 9.83
C GLY A 447 -3.71 24.61 8.61
N VAL A 448 -3.06 24.28 7.50
CA VAL A 448 -3.69 23.71 6.30
C VAL A 448 -3.84 22.21 6.50
N ARG A 449 -5.07 21.70 6.37
CA ARG A 449 -5.35 20.27 6.52
C ARG A 449 -4.69 19.46 5.40
N ILE A 450 -4.39 18.19 5.70
CA ILE A 450 -3.79 17.24 4.78
C ILE A 450 -4.82 16.17 4.44
N ALA A 451 -5.15 16.01 3.16
CA ALA A 451 -5.98 14.90 2.70
C ALA A 451 -5.06 13.74 2.30
N VAL A 452 -5.38 12.51 2.68
CA VAL A 452 -4.61 11.32 2.26
C VAL A 452 -5.35 10.62 1.13
N GLY A 453 -4.66 10.39 0.02
CA GLY A 453 -5.20 9.72 -1.16
C GLY A 453 -4.22 8.67 -1.67
N SER A 454 -4.72 7.46 -1.92
CA SER A 454 -3.92 6.41 -2.56
C SER A 454 -3.74 6.67 -4.06
N ASP A 455 -4.71 7.37 -4.69
CA ASP A 455 -4.77 7.63 -6.13
C ASP A 455 -4.75 6.31 -6.92
N SER A 456 -5.63 5.41 -6.46
CA SER A 456 -5.67 4.02 -6.88
C SER A 456 -6.23 3.86 -8.28
N HIS A 457 -5.45 3.20 -9.13
CA HIS A 457 -5.79 2.75 -10.48
C HIS A 457 -5.77 1.22 -10.60
N GLU A 458 -5.33 0.54 -9.54
CA GLU A 458 -5.34 -0.90 -9.37
C GLU A 458 -5.88 -1.25 -7.98
N LEU A 459 -6.65 -2.34 -7.84
CA LEU A 459 -7.26 -2.71 -6.56
C LEU A 459 -6.24 -2.87 -5.43
N ILE A 460 -5.02 -3.35 -5.75
CA ILE A 460 -3.94 -3.53 -4.76
C ILE A 460 -3.40 -2.21 -4.20
N GLU A 461 -3.76 -1.06 -4.75
CA GLU A 461 -3.34 0.27 -4.29
C GLU A 461 -4.31 0.86 -3.26
N VAL A 462 -5.56 0.36 -3.21
CA VAL A 462 -6.63 0.92 -2.37
C VAL A 462 -6.19 0.96 -0.91
N GLY A 463 -6.26 2.13 -0.27
CA GLY A 463 -5.88 2.29 1.13
C GLY A 463 -4.40 2.04 1.43
N GLU A 464 -3.50 2.04 0.43
CA GLU A 464 -2.04 1.96 0.65
C GLU A 464 -1.52 3.30 1.22
N LEU A 465 -1.86 3.54 2.49
CA LEU A 465 -1.63 4.80 3.21
C LEU A 465 -0.47 4.73 4.22
N HIS A 466 0.20 3.58 4.33
CA HIS A 466 1.40 3.44 5.17
C HIS A 466 2.48 4.50 4.90
N PRO A 467 2.91 4.76 3.64
CA PRO A 467 3.91 5.80 3.38
C PRO A 467 3.43 7.22 3.77
N HIS A 468 2.11 7.46 3.78
CA HIS A 468 1.53 8.71 4.24
C HIS A 468 1.71 8.87 5.75
N LEU A 469 1.42 7.82 6.52
CA LEU A 469 1.61 7.82 7.97
C LEU A 469 3.09 7.99 8.33
N ASP A 470 4.00 7.31 7.62
CA ASP A 470 5.44 7.42 7.84
C ASP A 470 5.95 8.85 7.62
N LEU A 471 5.51 9.50 6.54
CA LEU A 471 5.88 10.89 6.28
C LEU A 471 5.36 11.83 7.36
N LEU A 472 4.09 11.69 7.76
CA LEU A 472 3.49 12.53 8.81
C LEU A 472 4.19 12.32 10.17
N CYS A 473 4.48 11.07 10.52
CA CYS A 473 5.26 10.72 11.71
C CYS A 473 6.66 11.35 11.67
N GLY A 474 7.35 11.26 10.53
CA GLY A 474 8.66 11.90 10.31
C GLY A 474 8.62 13.43 10.39
N LEU A 475 7.46 14.04 10.19
CA LEU A 475 7.20 15.47 10.39
C LEU A 475 6.74 15.82 11.82
N GLY A 476 6.73 14.85 12.73
CA GLY A 476 6.37 15.04 14.14
C GLY A 476 4.87 14.96 14.44
N VAL A 477 4.05 14.45 13.52
CA VAL A 477 2.60 14.26 13.74
C VAL A 477 2.38 12.91 14.41
N SER A 478 1.85 12.92 15.65
CA SER A 478 1.48 11.70 16.36
C SER A 478 0.08 11.21 15.95
N THR A 479 -0.26 9.97 16.31
CA THR A 479 -1.61 9.42 16.07
C THR A 479 -2.72 10.24 16.74
N ARG A 480 -2.43 10.93 17.84
CA ARG A 480 -3.37 11.82 18.54
C ARG A 480 -3.63 13.12 17.79
N ASP A 481 -2.69 13.55 16.94
CA ASP A 481 -2.81 14.78 16.17
C ASP A 481 -3.60 14.57 14.87
N LEU A 482 -3.66 13.33 14.36
CA LEU A 482 -4.28 12.99 13.08
C LEU A 482 -5.73 13.51 12.93
N PRO A 483 -6.64 13.41 13.93
CA PRO A 483 -7.99 13.95 13.80
C PRO A 483 -8.05 15.47 13.55
N HIS A 484 -7.02 16.22 13.97
CA HIS A 484 -6.95 17.68 13.81
C HIS A 484 -6.22 18.11 12.54
N VAL A 485 -5.28 17.27 12.07
CA VAL A 485 -4.45 17.52 10.88
C VAL A 485 -5.14 17.05 9.60
N LEU A 486 -5.81 15.90 9.65
CA LEU A 486 -6.35 15.26 8.46
C LEU A 486 -7.64 15.94 7.97
N TRP A 487 -7.72 16.08 6.65
CA TRP A 487 -8.96 16.42 5.97
C TRP A 487 -9.88 15.20 5.88
N ARG A 488 -11.19 15.45 5.90
CA ARG A 488 -12.26 14.44 5.81
C ARG A 488 -13.44 15.03 5.04
N PRO A 489 -14.35 14.22 4.49
CA PRO A 489 -15.51 14.70 3.74
C PRO A 489 -16.39 15.70 4.51
N GLU A 490 -16.52 15.60 5.84
CA GLU A 490 -17.27 16.59 6.64
C GLU A 490 -16.68 18.01 6.59
N HIS A 491 -15.42 18.13 6.20
CA HIS A 491 -14.74 19.41 6.00
C HIS A 491 -14.99 20.00 4.61
N ALA A 492 -15.59 19.24 3.68
CA ALA A 492 -15.93 19.72 2.35
C ALA A 492 -16.88 20.92 2.45
N ARG A 493 -16.73 21.91 1.55
CA ARG A 493 -17.35 23.23 1.70
C ARG A 493 -18.83 23.29 1.31
N ARG A 494 -19.59 22.20 1.46
CA ARG A 494 -21.03 22.17 1.17
C ARG A 494 -21.74 23.29 1.95
N GLY A 495 -22.49 24.16 1.26
CA GLY A 495 -23.48 25.04 1.87
C GLY A 495 -23.09 26.47 2.31
N ARG A 496 -21.84 26.96 2.15
CA ARG A 496 -21.52 28.37 2.51
C ARG A 496 -22.04 29.45 1.51
N ARG A 497 -22.84 29.09 0.49
CA ARG A 497 -23.37 30.03 -0.52
C ARG A 497 -24.90 30.13 -0.60
N ALA A 498 -25.65 29.69 0.41
CA ALA A 498 -27.12 29.91 0.48
C ALA A 498 -27.57 30.71 1.71
N GLY A 499 -26.73 31.63 2.22
CA GLY A 499 -27.01 32.43 3.41
C GLY A 499 -26.58 33.88 3.25
N GLY A 500 -26.94 34.52 2.13
CA GLY A 500 -26.90 35.98 2.03
C GLY A 500 -27.82 36.55 3.10
N ARG A 501 -27.24 37.06 4.20
CA ARG A 501 -27.96 37.90 5.16
C ARG A 501 -28.48 39.14 4.42
N GLY A 502 -29.69 39.04 3.89
CA GLY A 502 -30.50 40.18 3.54
C GLY A 502 -30.69 41.00 4.80
N ARG A 503 -29.94 42.11 4.90
CA ARG A 503 -30.28 43.22 5.78
C ARG A 503 -31.69 43.68 5.41
N ARG A 504 -32.72 43.21 6.12
CA ARG A 504 -33.98 43.94 6.20
C ARG A 504 -33.78 45.05 7.22
N GLY A 505 -33.58 46.25 6.71
CA GLY A 505 -33.75 47.46 7.48
C GLY A 505 -35.22 47.57 7.89
N SER A 506 -35.47 47.63 9.19
CA SER A 506 -36.73 48.10 9.74
C SER A 506 -36.66 49.63 9.87
N ARG A 507 -37.43 50.32 9.04
CA ARG A 507 -37.88 51.69 9.28
C ARG A 507 -39.41 51.68 9.34
N GLN A 508 -39.93 52.35 10.38
CA GLN A 508 -41.31 52.82 10.63
C GLN A 508 -42.33 51.71 10.94
N ALA A 509 -43.19 51.82 11.96
CA ALA A 509 -43.72 53.00 12.66
C ALA A 509 -43.22 53.16 14.10
#